data_AF-A0A3R7KCE2-F1
#
_entry.id   AF-A0A3R7KCE2-F1
#
_cell.length_a   1.000
_cell.length_b   1.000
_cell.length_c   1.000
_cell.angle_alpha   90.00
_cell.angle_beta   90.00
_cell.angle_gamma   90.00
#
_symmetry.space_group_name_H-M   'P 1'
#
loop_
_entity.id
_entity.type
_entity.pdbx_description
1 polymer ?
#
loop_
_entity_poly.entity_id
_entity_poly.type
_entity_poly.pdbx_seq_one_letter_code
_entity_poly.pdbx_strand_id
1 'polypeptide(L)'
;MVNLARSGRKGYIIIDMARHFQEPSNDVVPSDEWGIIMLSSPHEDNFKAWAKQEGAIKTIMNCPDESDVKAVHAWRTRNTTEEEQVEYWRRMHMRMDDVGPIPRCIFHDDKYKDRVEETNSIVAAIDASDAVHYGMIGGMGMRPSNDASHKLMKAVRAITQGGLEAFVNLPVCFSIGSKLIGGLLEVDGGK
;
A
#
# COMPACT_ATOMS: atom_id res chain seq x y z
N MET A 1 37.35 4.62 5.42
CA MET A 1 35.97 4.14 5.18
C MET A 1 36.06 2.67 4.84
N VAL A 2 35.42 1.77 5.61
CA VAL A 2 35.53 0.31 5.39
C VAL A 2 34.65 -0.09 4.20
N ASN A 3 35.23 -0.71 3.17
CA ASN A 3 34.44 -1.32 2.09
C ASN A 3 33.86 -2.64 2.62
N LEU A 4 32.58 -2.59 2.98
CA LEU A 4 31.86 -3.71 3.57
C LEU A 4 31.63 -4.86 2.58
N ALA A 5 31.51 -4.56 1.28
CA ALA A 5 31.32 -5.58 0.26
C ALA A 5 32.58 -6.45 0.08
N ARG A 6 33.77 -5.82 0.01
CA ARG A 6 35.06 -6.54 -0.07
C ARG A 6 35.41 -7.33 1.19
N SER A 7 34.69 -7.10 2.29
CA SER A 7 34.77 -7.90 3.51
C SER A 7 33.86 -9.14 3.51
N GLY A 8 33.18 -9.42 2.39
CA GLY A 8 32.33 -10.61 2.21
C GLY A 8 30.90 -10.45 2.75
N ARG A 9 30.49 -9.23 3.15
CA ARG A 9 29.10 -8.99 3.59
C ARG A 9 28.18 -8.85 2.39
N LYS A 10 27.07 -9.58 2.41
CA LYS A 10 25.97 -9.43 1.46
C LYS A 10 25.05 -8.30 1.91
N GLY A 11 24.63 -7.44 0.99
CA GLY A 11 23.76 -6.31 1.28
C GLY A 11 23.13 -5.74 0.02
N TYR A 12 22.29 -4.73 0.23
CA TYR A 12 21.70 -3.91 -0.82
C TYR A 12 21.78 -2.44 -0.41
N ILE A 13 21.82 -1.54 -1.39
CA ILE A 13 21.80 -0.10 -1.20
C ILE A 13 20.35 0.36 -1.42
N ILE A 14 19.73 0.98 -0.42
CA ILE A 14 18.45 1.67 -0.61
C ILE A 14 18.72 3.16 -0.83
N ILE A 15 18.26 3.69 -1.96
CA ILE A 15 18.37 5.12 -2.28
C ILE A 15 16.96 5.71 -2.30
N ASP A 16 16.71 6.68 -1.43
CA ASP A 16 15.48 7.47 -1.46
C ASP A 16 15.62 8.61 -2.46
N MET A 17 15.01 8.43 -3.64
CA MET A 17 15.05 9.38 -4.73
C MET A 17 14.13 10.59 -4.51
N ALA A 18 13.30 10.60 -3.46
CA ALA A 18 12.40 11.73 -3.17
C ALA A 18 13.17 13.05 -2.92
N ARG A 19 14.46 12.98 -2.61
CA ARG A 19 15.37 14.13 -2.46
C ARG A 19 15.97 14.61 -3.78
N HIS A 20 15.91 13.81 -4.83
CA HIS A 20 16.36 14.14 -6.17
C HIS A 20 15.19 14.75 -6.95
N PHE A 21 15.30 16.02 -7.33
CA PHE A 21 14.22 16.76 -8.00
C PHE A 21 13.84 16.22 -9.40
N GLN A 22 14.59 15.24 -9.92
CA GLN A 22 14.38 14.63 -11.24
C GLN A 22 14.45 13.11 -11.11
N GLU A 23 13.29 12.47 -10.97
CA GLU A 23 13.12 11.02 -11.05
C GLU A 23 12.56 10.63 -12.42
N PRO A 24 12.98 9.49 -13.01
CA PRO A 24 14.19 8.72 -12.73
C PRO A 24 15.47 9.48 -13.09
N SER A 25 16.49 9.40 -12.24
CA SER A 25 17.83 9.87 -12.61
C SER A 25 18.60 8.76 -13.30
N ASN A 26 19.28 9.10 -14.41
CA ASN A 26 20.21 8.20 -15.08
C ASN A 26 21.64 8.28 -14.48
N ASP A 27 21.86 9.16 -13.49
CA ASP A 27 23.19 9.43 -12.92
C ASP A 27 23.56 8.47 -11.79
N VAL A 28 22.69 7.50 -11.49
CA VAL A 28 22.99 6.49 -10.46
C VAL A 28 23.88 5.43 -11.05
N VAL A 29 25.16 5.50 -10.69
CA VAL A 29 26.17 4.51 -11.08
C VAL A 29 25.81 3.16 -10.42
N PRO A 30 25.59 2.09 -11.21
CA PRO A 30 25.39 0.75 -10.66
C PRO A 30 26.55 0.37 -9.74
N SER A 31 26.26 -0.30 -8.61
CA SER A 31 27.30 -0.90 -7.79
C SER A 31 27.56 -2.31 -8.31
N ASP A 32 28.79 -2.57 -8.74
CA ASP A 32 29.23 -3.92 -9.15
C ASP A 32 29.23 -4.91 -7.97
N GLU A 33 29.17 -4.39 -6.73
CA GLU A 33 29.34 -5.15 -5.50
C GLU A 33 28.01 -5.49 -4.82
N TRP A 34 27.04 -4.55 -4.76
CA TRP A 34 25.73 -4.73 -4.10
C TRP A 34 24.56 -4.31 -4.99
N GLY A 35 23.43 -5.02 -4.87
CA GLY A 35 22.18 -4.63 -5.55
C GLY A 35 21.65 -3.29 -5.04
N ILE A 36 20.97 -2.52 -5.90
CA ILE A 36 20.41 -1.22 -5.55
C ILE A 36 18.87 -1.30 -5.61
N ILE A 37 18.21 -0.81 -4.57
CA ILE A 37 16.77 -0.57 -4.52
C ILE A 37 16.58 0.95 -4.50
N MET A 38 15.95 1.50 -5.53
CA MET A 38 15.61 2.91 -5.57
C MET A 38 14.15 3.09 -5.16
N LEU A 39 13.91 3.98 -4.20
CA LEU A 39 12.59 4.41 -3.80
C LEU A 39 12.28 5.71 -4.50
N SER A 40 11.24 5.69 -5.32
CA SER A 40 10.75 6.86 -6.05
C SER A 40 9.54 7.43 -5.32
N SER A 41 9.30 8.73 -5.46
CA SER A 41 8.04 9.32 -5.00
C SER A 41 6.86 8.58 -5.67
N PRO A 42 5.71 8.41 -4.97
CA PRO A 42 4.56 7.66 -5.49
C PRO A 42 3.79 8.38 -6.62
N HIS A 43 4.41 9.36 -7.29
CA HIS A 43 3.78 10.11 -8.37
C HIS A 43 3.65 9.27 -9.65
N GLU A 44 2.49 9.36 -10.30
CA GLU A 44 2.18 8.54 -11.50
C GLU A 44 3.20 8.76 -12.63
N ASP A 45 3.64 10.01 -12.82
CA ASP A 45 4.64 10.34 -13.85
C ASP A 45 6.00 9.69 -13.58
N ASN A 46 6.39 9.56 -12.31
CA ASN A 46 7.62 8.89 -11.95
C ASN A 46 7.51 7.40 -12.29
N PHE A 47 6.40 6.75 -11.92
CA PHE A 47 6.13 5.37 -12.29
C PHE A 47 6.16 5.14 -13.81
N LYS A 48 5.50 6.02 -14.58
CA LYS A 48 5.50 5.97 -16.07
C LYS A 48 6.90 6.13 -16.64
N ALA A 49 7.72 6.98 -16.05
CA ALA A 49 9.09 7.21 -16.51
C ALA A 49 10.00 6.01 -16.18
N TRP A 50 9.90 5.44 -14.97
CA TRP A 50 10.60 4.19 -14.61
C TRP A 50 10.21 3.02 -15.50
N ALA A 51 8.92 2.88 -15.84
CA ALA A 51 8.43 1.83 -16.71
C ALA A 51 8.96 1.90 -18.15
N LYS A 52 9.49 3.06 -18.59
CA LYS A 52 10.11 3.24 -19.91
C LYS A 52 11.60 2.90 -19.93
N GLN A 53 12.23 2.63 -18.78
CA GLN A 53 13.64 2.24 -18.77
C GLN A 53 13.85 0.90 -19.48
N GLU A 54 14.96 0.80 -20.21
CA GLU A 54 15.31 -0.42 -20.95
C GLU A 54 15.48 -1.59 -19.97
N GLY A 55 14.82 -2.72 -20.25
CA GLY A 55 14.85 -3.89 -19.38
C GLY A 55 14.01 -3.79 -18.11
N ALA A 56 13.18 -2.75 -17.95
CA ALA A 56 12.26 -2.66 -16.81
C ALA A 56 11.27 -3.84 -16.79
N ILE A 57 11.24 -4.56 -15.67
CA ILE A 57 10.30 -5.65 -15.43
C ILE A 57 9.29 -5.20 -14.38
N LYS A 58 8.01 -5.22 -14.76
CA LYS A 58 6.92 -4.92 -13.83
C LYS A 58 6.81 -6.04 -12.80
N THR A 59 7.10 -5.72 -11.54
CA THR A 59 6.83 -6.59 -10.40
C THR A 59 5.63 -6.05 -9.63
N ILE A 60 4.67 -6.91 -9.33
CA ILE A 60 3.48 -6.56 -8.55
C ILE A 60 3.64 -7.17 -7.17
N MET A 61 3.52 -6.36 -6.12
CA MET A 61 3.52 -6.82 -4.74
C MET A 61 2.15 -6.60 -4.11
N ASN A 62 1.72 -7.53 -3.27
CA ASN A 62 0.52 -7.34 -2.47
C ASN A 62 0.75 -6.22 -1.45
N CYS A 63 -0.31 -5.46 -1.15
CA CYS A 63 -0.34 -4.67 0.06
C CYS A 63 -0.24 -5.59 1.29
N PRO A 64 0.24 -5.06 2.45
CA PRO A 64 0.33 -5.87 3.66
C PRO A 64 -1.01 -6.51 4.02
N ASP A 65 -0.94 -7.71 4.59
CA ASP A 65 -2.10 -8.47 5.06
C ASP A 65 -2.03 -8.79 6.57
N GLU A 66 -2.99 -9.57 7.05
CA GLU A 66 -3.06 -9.94 8.47
C GLU A 66 -1.77 -10.63 8.96
N SER A 67 -1.12 -11.42 8.11
CA SER A 67 0.12 -12.12 8.45
C SER A 67 1.28 -11.15 8.67
N ASP A 68 1.37 -10.10 7.86
CA ASP A 68 2.34 -9.02 8.05
C ASP A 68 2.09 -8.30 9.39
N VAL A 69 0.83 -8.01 9.70
CA VAL A 69 0.44 -7.39 10.98
C VAL A 69 0.77 -8.32 12.16
N LYS A 70 0.52 -9.64 12.04
CA LYS A 70 0.91 -10.65 13.04
C LYS A 70 2.42 -10.67 13.27
N ALA A 71 3.21 -10.63 12.20
CA ALA A 71 4.66 -10.61 12.31
C ALA A 71 5.16 -9.35 13.03
N VAL A 72 4.63 -8.17 12.68
CA VAL A 72 4.97 -6.91 13.36
C VAL A 72 4.50 -6.91 14.81
N HIS A 73 3.31 -7.46 15.09
CA HIS A 73 2.79 -7.63 16.43
C HIS A 73 3.74 -8.49 17.28
N ALA A 74 4.05 -9.72 16.83
CA ALA A 74 4.95 -10.63 17.52
C ALA A 74 6.31 -10.00 17.80
N TRP A 75 6.86 -9.24 16.84
CA TRP A 75 8.11 -8.51 17.04
C TRP A 75 7.99 -7.41 18.09
N ARG A 76 6.92 -6.61 18.05
CA ARG A 76 6.70 -5.46 18.96
C ARG A 76 6.44 -5.90 20.40
N THR A 77 5.79 -7.04 20.60
CA THR A 77 5.38 -7.54 21.92
C THR A 77 6.26 -8.68 22.44
N ARG A 78 7.39 -8.97 21.78
CA ARG A 78 8.30 -10.09 22.13
C ARG A 78 8.81 -10.12 23.58
N ASN A 79 8.74 -9.00 24.30
CA ASN A 79 9.21 -8.86 25.68
C ASN A 79 8.07 -8.56 26.68
N THR A 80 6.81 -8.70 26.27
CA THR A 80 5.63 -8.43 27.11
C THR A 80 4.98 -9.74 27.58
N THR A 81 4.08 -9.68 28.56
CA THR A 81 3.38 -10.89 29.05
C THR A 81 2.40 -11.43 28.01
N GLU A 82 1.97 -12.69 28.16
CA GLU A 82 0.97 -13.30 27.27
C GLU A 82 -0.35 -12.52 27.29
N GLU A 83 -0.80 -12.04 28.45
CA GLU A 83 -2.02 -11.24 28.58
C GLU A 83 -1.92 -9.92 27.81
N GLU A 84 -0.77 -9.24 27.91
CA GLU A 84 -0.50 -8.01 27.17
C GLU A 84 -0.46 -8.27 25.66
N GLN A 85 0.11 -9.39 25.22
CA GLN A 85 0.13 -9.80 23.81
C GLN A 85 -1.29 -10.00 23.28
N VAL A 86 -2.12 -10.73 24.00
CA VAL A 86 -3.51 -11.02 23.61
C VAL A 86 -4.34 -9.74 23.51
N GLU A 87 -4.27 -8.86 24.51
CA GLU A 87 -5.04 -7.60 24.49
C GLU A 87 -4.53 -6.65 23.39
N TYR A 88 -3.21 -6.61 23.16
CA TYR A 88 -2.64 -5.84 22.07
C TYR A 88 -3.10 -6.39 20.70
N TRP A 89 -3.06 -7.70 20.48
CA TRP A 89 -3.53 -8.33 19.25
C TRP A 89 -5.01 -8.05 19.00
N ARG A 90 -5.86 -8.21 20.02
CA ARG A 90 -7.29 -7.90 19.95
C ARG A 90 -7.52 -6.46 19.48
N ARG A 91 -6.75 -5.49 20.00
CA ARG A 91 -6.82 -4.10 19.55
C ARG A 91 -6.41 -3.94 18.09
N MET A 92 -5.35 -4.60 17.65
CA MET A 92 -4.90 -4.53 16.25
C MET A 92 -5.92 -5.17 15.29
N HIS A 93 -6.56 -6.26 15.70
CA HIS A 93 -7.63 -6.90 14.95
C HIS A 93 -8.81 -5.96 14.72
N MET A 94 -9.32 -5.31 15.78
CA MET A 94 -10.41 -4.33 15.64
C MET A 94 -10.03 -3.19 14.67
N ARG A 95 -8.79 -2.68 14.75
CA ARG A 95 -8.32 -1.64 13.83
C ARG A 95 -8.21 -2.14 12.38
N MET A 96 -7.82 -3.39 12.15
CA MET A 96 -7.82 -3.98 10.81
C MET A 96 -9.23 -4.06 10.23
N ASP A 97 -10.24 -4.34 11.04
CA ASP A 97 -11.62 -4.36 10.58
C ASP A 97 -12.08 -2.97 10.09
N ASP A 98 -11.61 -1.91 10.75
CA ASP A 98 -11.99 -0.52 10.45
C ASP A 98 -11.20 0.13 9.30
N VAL A 99 -9.87 -0.06 9.27
CA VAL A 99 -8.97 0.64 8.33
C VAL A 99 -8.10 -0.29 7.47
N GLY A 100 -8.33 -1.60 7.57
CA GLY A 100 -7.54 -2.65 6.92
C GLY A 100 -6.13 -2.83 7.48
N PRO A 101 -5.38 -3.83 6.96
CA PRO A 101 -4.07 -4.26 7.42
C PRO A 101 -2.93 -3.27 7.09
N ILE A 102 -3.11 -1.98 7.37
CA ILE A 102 -2.10 -0.93 7.11
C ILE A 102 -1.30 -0.68 8.40
N PRO A 103 -0.05 -1.17 8.52
CA PRO A 103 0.69 -1.13 9.78
C PRO A 103 0.82 0.28 10.36
N ARG A 104 1.04 1.28 9.49
CA ARG A 104 1.15 2.70 9.90
C ARG A 104 -0.11 3.21 10.61
N CYS A 105 -1.29 2.75 10.21
CA CYS A 105 -2.55 3.15 10.80
C CYS A 105 -2.88 2.29 12.03
N ILE A 106 -2.63 0.99 11.98
CA ILE A 106 -3.00 0.07 13.06
C ILE A 106 -2.17 0.27 14.32
N PHE A 107 -0.85 0.45 14.19
CA PHE A 107 0.06 0.49 15.35
C PHE A 107 0.21 1.88 16.00
N HIS A 108 -0.45 2.90 15.48
CA HIS A 108 -0.38 4.28 15.99
C HIS A 108 -1.78 4.86 16.18
N ASP A 109 -2.12 5.22 17.42
CA ASP A 109 -3.47 5.61 17.81
C ASP A 109 -3.98 6.85 17.07
N ASP A 110 -3.15 7.87 16.92
CA ASP A 110 -3.54 9.08 16.19
C ASP A 110 -3.72 8.78 14.70
N LYS A 111 -2.81 7.99 14.11
CA LYS A 111 -2.91 7.58 12.70
C LYS A 111 -4.09 6.66 12.43
N TYR A 112 -4.51 5.88 13.41
CA TYR A 112 -5.74 5.12 13.35
C TYR A 112 -6.96 6.05 13.30
N LYS A 113 -7.06 6.99 14.25
CA LYS A 113 -8.19 7.93 14.32
C LYS A 113 -8.28 8.82 13.09
N ASP A 114 -7.17 9.42 12.68
CA ASP A 114 -7.07 10.24 11.46
C ASP A 114 -7.60 9.44 10.26
N ARG A 115 -7.16 8.18 10.13
CA ARG A 115 -7.55 7.32 9.01
C ARG A 115 -9.03 6.97 9.01
N VAL A 116 -9.63 6.71 10.18
CA VAL A 116 -11.07 6.45 10.31
C VAL A 116 -11.88 7.68 9.91
N GLU A 117 -11.51 8.85 10.41
CA GLU A 117 -12.19 10.12 10.11
C GLU A 117 -12.09 10.45 8.62
N GLU A 118 -10.89 10.41 8.05
CA GLU A 118 -10.66 10.63 6.62
C GLU A 118 -11.48 9.67 5.76
N THR A 119 -11.50 8.38 6.12
CA THR A 119 -12.24 7.37 5.36
C THR A 119 -13.74 7.63 5.39
N ASN A 120 -14.31 7.95 6.55
CA ASN A 120 -15.73 8.27 6.68
C ASN A 120 -16.07 9.56 5.91
N SER A 121 -15.22 10.58 6.00
CA SER A 121 -15.39 11.85 5.28
C SER A 121 -15.38 11.63 3.75
N ILE A 122 -14.42 10.85 3.25
CA ILE A 122 -14.35 10.51 1.83
C ILE A 122 -15.60 9.76 1.39
N VAL A 123 -16.02 8.73 2.13
CA VAL A 123 -17.23 7.95 1.78
C VAL A 123 -18.47 8.83 1.76
N ALA A 124 -18.63 9.73 2.72
CA ALA A 124 -19.77 10.64 2.80
C ALA A 124 -19.77 11.70 1.67
N ALA A 125 -18.60 12.01 1.11
CA ALA A 125 -18.45 12.95 0.02
C ALA A 125 -18.59 12.32 -1.38
N ILE A 126 -18.76 11.00 -1.47
CA ILE A 126 -18.91 10.30 -2.76
C ILE A 126 -20.16 10.81 -3.47
N ASP A 127 -19.97 11.22 -4.72
CA ASP A 127 -21.06 11.64 -5.60
C ASP A 127 -21.14 10.80 -6.89
N ALA A 128 -22.02 11.21 -7.81
CA ALA A 128 -22.23 10.51 -9.08
C ALA A 128 -21.00 10.53 -10.00
N SER A 129 -20.11 11.53 -9.86
CA SER A 129 -18.86 11.60 -10.61
C SER A 129 -17.82 10.62 -10.07
N ASP A 130 -17.82 10.36 -8.77
CA ASP A 130 -16.95 9.37 -8.12
C ASP A 130 -17.35 7.92 -8.42
N ALA A 131 -18.63 7.66 -8.75
CA ALA A 131 -19.09 6.33 -9.11
C ALA A 131 -18.33 5.72 -10.29
N VAL A 132 -17.81 6.53 -11.22
CA VAL A 132 -16.96 6.06 -12.32
C VAL A 132 -15.59 5.55 -11.83
N HIS A 133 -15.10 6.11 -10.72
CA HIS A 133 -13.82 5.75 -10.12
C HIS A 133 -13.93 4.49 -9.26
N TYR A 134 -15.06 4.28 -8.58
CA TYR A 134 -15.27 3.15 -7.66
C TYR A 134 -16.18 2.03 -8.19
N GLY A 135 -16.94 2.24 -9.26
CA GLY A 135 -17.91 1.28 -9.82
C GLY A 135 -17.31 0.00 -10.41
N MET A 136 -15.98 -0.12 -10.47
CA MET A 136 -15.28 -1.36 -10.81
C MET A 136 -14.39 -1.83 -9.67
N ILE A 137 -14.99 -2.09 -8.50
CA ILE A 137 -14.36 -2.96 -7.49
C ILE A 137 -14.01 -4.29 -8.17
N GLY A 138 -12.75 -4.71 -8.07
CA GLY A 138 -12.24 -5.88 -8.79
C GLY A 138 -11.77 -5.60 -10.22
N GLY A 139 -11.84 -4.35 -10.70
CA GLY A 139 -11.34 -3.96 -12.01
C GLY A 139 -9.81 -4.08 -12.13
N MET A 140 -9.36 -4.57 -13.29
CA MET A 140 -7.95 -4.59 -13.68
C MET A 140 -7.60 -3.27 -14.36
N GLY A 141 -6.91 -2.38 -13.65
CA GLY A 141 -6.49 -1.09 -14.19
C GLY A 141 -5.76 -0.25 -13.17
N MET A 142 -4.75 0.51 -13.61
CA MET A 142 -4.15 1.56 -12.78
C MET A 142 -5.18 2.67 -12.58
N ARG A 143 -5.41 3.04 -11.33
CA ARG A 143 -6.22 4.19 -10.98
C ARG A 143 -5.29 5.39 -10.76
N PRO A 144 -5.72 6.61 -11.15
CA PRO A 144 -5.01 7.82 -10.75
C PRO A 144 -4.84 7.81 -9.23
N SER A 145 -3.64 8.17 -8.76
CA SER A 145 -3.38 8.36 -7.34
C SER A 145 -4.05 9.66 -6.86
N ASN A 146 -5.38 9.72 -6.89
CA ASN A 146 -6.08 10.77 -6.16
C ASN A 146 -5.97 10.48 -4.66
N ASP A 147 -6.06 11.53 -3.86
CA ASP A 147 -5.80 11.44 -2.43
C ASP A 147 -6.83 10.58 -1.69
N ALA A 148 -7.95 10.25 -2.33
CA ALA A 148 -9.03 9.43 -1.79
C ALA A 148 -8.87 7.92 -2.06
N SER A 149 -8.41 7.52 -3.25
CA SER A 149 -8.44 6.12 -3.70
C SER A 149 -7.55 5.22 -2.86
N HIS A 150 -6.33 5.66 -2.54
CA HIS A 150 -5.42 4.89 -1.68
C HIS A 150 -5.90 4.83 -0.21
N LYS A 151 -6.93 5.62 0.15
CA LYS A 151 -7.57 5.55 1.46
C LYS A 151 -8.59 4.41 1.54
N LEU A 152 -9.29 4.16 0.44
CA LEU A 152 -10.39 3.20 0.35
C LEU A 152 -10.00 1.85 -0.27
N MET A 153 -9.03 1.85 -1.19
CA MET A 153 -8.69 0.72 -2.04
C MET A 153 -7.23 0.27 -1.88
N LYS A 154 -6.97 -1.01 -2.16
CA LYS A 154 -5.66 -1.64 -2.22
C LYS A 154 -5.51 -2.43 -3.51
N ALA A 155 -4.27 -2.55 -3.99
CA ALA A 155 -3.93 -3.45 -5.08
C ALA A 155 -3.70 -4.86 -4.54
N VAL A 156 -4.33 -5.85 -5.18
CA VAL A 156 -4.13 -7.27 -4.90
C VAL A 156 -3.58 -7.93 -6.15
N ARG A 157 -2.40 -8.54 -6.02
CA ARG A 157 -1.74 -9.32 -7.06
C ARG A 157 -2.61 -10.52 -7.40
N ALA A 158 -2.85 -10.70 -8.70
CA ALA A 158 -3.58 -11.83 -9.25
C ALA A 158 -2.68 -12.54 -10.26
N ILE A 159 -2.58 -13.86 -10.15
CA ILE A 159 -1.92 -14.69 -11.16
C ILE A 159 -3.03 -15.43 -11.89
N THR A 160 -3.17 -15.17 -13.18
CA THR A 160 -4.16 -15.86 -14.01
C THR A 160 -3.77 -17.33 -14.21
N GLN A 161 -4.73 -18.17 -14.64
CA GLN A 161 -4.46 -19.59 -14.95
C GLN A 161 -3.37 -19.77 -16.02
N GLY A 162 -3.16 -18.79 -16.89
CA GLY A 162 -2.09 -18.78 -17.89
C GLY A 162 -0.72 -18.31 -17.38
N GLY A 163 -0.57 -18.05 -16.08
CA GLY A 163 0.68 -17.54 -15.49
C GLY A 163 0.92 -16.04 -15.71
N LEU A 164 -0.03 -15.32 -16.32
CA LEU A 164 0.07 -13.87 -16.44
C LEU A 164 -0.16 -13.22 -15.08
N GLU A 165 0.78 -12.39 -14.65
CA GLU A 165 0.64 -11.56 -13.45
C GLU A 165 -0.11 -10.26 -13.76
N ALA A 166 -1.12 -9.99 -12.94
CA ALA A 166 -1.92 -8.78 -12.97
C ALA A 166 -2.18 -8.31 -11.53
N PHE A 167 -2.93 -7.21 -11.40
CA PHE A 167 -3.48 -6.79 -10.12
C PHE A 167 -4.93 -6.38 -10.30
N VAL A 168 -5.71 -6.52 -9.23
CA VAL A 168 -7.07 -6.04 -9.10
C VAL A 168 -7.13 -5.04 -7.95
N ASN A 169 -7.98 -4.02 -8.09
CA ASN A 169 -8.21 -3.08 -6.99
C ASN A 169 -9.37 -3.60 -6.14
N LEU A 170 -9.12 -3.83 -4.86
CA LEU A 170 -10.12 -4.24 -3.88
C LEU A 170 -10.22 -3.22 -2.76
N PRO A 171 -11.33 -3.18 -2.00
CA PRO A 171 -11.40 -2.39 -0.79
C PRO A 171 -10.28 -2.81 0.18
N VAL A 172 -9.79 -1.82 0.94
CA VAL A 172 -8.72 -2.03 1.94
C VAL A 172 -9.13 -3.09 2.97
N CYS A 173 -10.39 -3.04 3.43
CA CYS A 173 -11.04 -4.04 4.27
C CYS A 173 -12.53 -4.17 3.93
N PHE A 174 -13.19 -5.17 4.51
CA PHE A 174 -14.61 -5.45 4.30
C PHE A 174 -15.53 -4.29 4.74
N SER A 175 -15.25 -3.67 5.89
CA SER A 175 -16.03 -2.55 6.43
C SER A 175 -16.06 -1.36 5.46
N ILE A 176 -14.88 -0.95 4.96
CA ILE A 176 -14.74 0.10 3.96
C ILE A 176 -15.45 -0.29 2.66
N GLY A 177 -15.28 -1.54 2.20
CA GLY A 177 -15.96 -2.03 1.00
C GLY A 177 -17.49 -1.91 1.11
N SER A 178 -18.04 -2.26 2.27
CA SER A 178 -19.49 -2.19 2.53
C SER A 178 -19.98 -0.75 2.55
N LYS A 179 -19.25 0.15 3.23
CA LYS A 179 -19.53 1.59 3.26
C LYS A 179 -19.50 2.22 1.87
N LEU A 180 -18.49 1.85 1.07
CA LEU A 180 -18.33 2.33 -0.30
C LEU A 180 -19.51 1.91 -1.19
N ILE A 181 -19.92 0.64 -1.12
CA ILE A 181 -21.09 0.13 -1.86
C ILE A 181 -22.36 0.86 -1.42
N GLY A 182 -22.55 1.06 -0.10
CA GLY A 182 -23.69 1.81 0.44
C GLY A 182 -23.78 3.23 -0.13
N GLY A 183 -22.69 3.99 -0.06
CA GLY A 183 -22.66 5.35 -0.59
C GLY A 183 -22.92 5.41 -2.10
N LEU A 184 -22.37 4.47 -2.88
CA LEU A 184 -22.63 4.39 -4.32
C LEU A 184 -24.10 4.09 -4.66
N LEU A 185 -24.76 3.24 -3.88
CA LEU A 185 -26.18 2.92 -4.08
C LEU A 185 -27.10 4.10 -3.74
N GLU A 186 -26.79 4.88 -2.72
CA GLU A 186 -27.55 6.09 -2.37
C GLU A 186 -27.51 7.13 -3.50
N VAL A 187 -26.36 7.28 -4.15
CA VAL A 187 -26.17 8.18 -5.29
C VAL A 187 -26.93 7.71 -6.54
N ASP A 188 -27.00 6.41 -6.79
CA ASP A 188 -27.66 5.86 -7.98
C ASP A 188 -29.20 5.76 -7.81
N GLY A 189 -29.67 5.47 -6.60
CA GLY A 189 -31.10 5.38 -6.26
C GLY A 189 -31.81 6.73 -6.03
N GLY A 190 -31.05 7.84 -6.00
CA GLY A 190 -31.58 9.21 -5.93
C GLY A 190 -31.96 9.83 -7.29
N LYS A 191 -31.93 9.04 -8.38
CA LYS A 191 -32.37 9.43 -9.73
C LYS A 191 -33.79 8.97 -10.05
#